data_AF-A0A2H9RNE6-F1
#
_entry.id   AF-A0A2H9RNE6-F1
#
_cell.length_a   1.000
_cell.length_b   1.000
_cell.length_c   1.000
_cell.angle_alpha   90.00
_cell.angle_beta   90.00
_cell.angle_gamma   90.00
#
_symmetry.space_group_name_H-M   'P 1'
#
loop_
_entity.id
_entity.type
_entity.pdbx_description
1 polymer ?
#
loop_
_entity_poly.entity_id
_entity_poly.type
_entity_poly.pdbx_seq_one_letter_code
_entity_poly.pdbx_strand_id
1 'polypeptide(L)'
;MVFNGMKKVVVISLGGSQIIPEEVNYNYLKKFKKIVLKNTKNYKIVVVCGGGSLARKYINAIQKEKGNVYYQSLAGINATRANARFLSYFFGFDPEFGIPHKIRVLKKYLKKRNLVICGGLEYKPDQTSDSTAAAISSRLGAEFINLTNVKGLYDKDPKKFKNAKFISKISWENFNKIIQKIKYKP
;
A
#
# COMPACT_ATOMS: atom_id res chain seq x y z
N MET A 1 -4.56 35.90 -4.03
CA MET A 1 -3.44 35.21 -3.36
C MET A 1 -2.98 34.04 -4.21
N VAL A 2 -1.82 34.20 -4.85
CA VAL A 2 -1.20 33.18 -5.70
C VAL A 2 -0.45 32.19 -4.81
N PHE A 3 -0.88 30.92 -4.82
CA PHE A 3 -0.03 29.79 -4.46
C PHE A 3 -0.10 28.79 -5.61
N ASN A 4 0.63 29.08 -6.70
CA ASN A 4 0.77 28.18 -7.83
C ASN A 4 2.07 27.37 -7.72
N GLY A 5 2.29 26.75 -6.55
CA GLY A 5 3.32 25.72 -6.36
C GLY A 5 2.70 24.34 -6.56
N MET A 6 3.23 23.51 -7.45
CA MET A 6 2.78 22.12 -7.59
C MET A 6 2.92 21.41 -6.24
N LYS A 7 1.79 20.97 -5.66
CA LYS A 7 1.78 20.18 -4.43
C LYS A 7 2.70 18.97 -4.56
N LYS A 8 3.54 18.73 -3.56
CA LYS A 8 4.36 17.51 -3.47
C LYS A 8 3.47 16.28 -3.50
N VAL A 9 3.97 15.21 -4.12
CA VAL A 9 3.28 13.92 -4.18
C VAL A 9 3.83 13.01 -3.09
N VAL A 10 2.94 12.36 -2.35
CA VAL A 10 3.26 11.35 -1.34
C VAL A 10 2.54 10.06 -1.70
N VAL A 11 3.27 8.94 -1.68
CA VAL A 11 2.73 7.60 -1.91
C VAL A 11 2.78 6.81 -0.61
N ILE A 12 1.62 6.38 -0.15
CA ILE A 12 1.43 5.63 1.09
C ILE A 12 1.11 4.18 0.73
N SER A 13 1.97 3.23 1.14
CA SER A 13 1.57 1.82 1.22
C SER A 13 0.77 1.61 2.51
N LEU A 14 -0.50 1.26 2.37
CA LEU A 14 -1.38 0.92 3.49
C LEU A 14 -1.51 -0.60 3.56
N GLY A 15 -0.79 -1.21 4.50
CA GLY A 15 -0.79 -2.66 4.69
C GLY A 15 -2.20 -3.21 4.86
N GLY A 16 -2.52 -4.30 4.16
CA GLY A 16 -3.89 -4.83 4.14
C GLY A 16 -4.38 -5.32 5.51
N SER A 17 -3.48 -5.69 6.43
CA SER A 17 -3.83 -6.00 7.83
C SER A 17 -4.21 -4.77 8.66
N GLN A 18 -3.95 -3.55 8.17
CA GLN A 18 -4.47 -2.31 8.77
C GLN A 18 -5.88 -1.98 8.23
N ILE A 19 -6.27 -2.57 7.10
CA ILE A 19 -7.60 -2.42 6.49
C ILE A 19 -8.53 -3.50 7.04
N ILE A 20 -8.15 -4.75 6.82
CA ILE A 20 -8.90 -5.95 7.18
C ILE A 20 -7.94 -7.03 7.71
N PRO A 21 -7.57 -6.96 9.00
CA PRO A 21 -6.86 -8.04 9.67
C PRO A 21 -7.68 -9.33 9.63
N GLU A 22 -8.79 -9.42 10.36
CA GLU A 22 -9.81 -10.48 10.22
C GLU A 22 -11.13 -9.82 9.84
N GLU A 23 -11.55 -8.89 10.69
CA GLU A 23 -12.63 -7.93 10.43
C GLU A 23 -12.08 -6.56 10.00
N VAL A 24 -12.93 -5.70 9.44
CA VAL A 24 -12.56 -4.34 9.04
C VAL A 24 -12.11 -3.54 10.26
N ASN A 25 -10.91 -2.95 10.19
CA ASN A 25 -10.35 -2.15 11.27
C ASN A 25 -10.91 -0.71 11.26
N TYR A 26 -12.19 -0.56 11.56
CA TYR A 26 -12.92 0.72 11.47
C TYR A 26 -12.23 1.86 12.24
N ASN A 27 -11.81 1.61 13.48
CA ASN A 27 -11.19 2.64 14.32
C ASN A 27 -9.88 3.18 13.74
N TYR A 28 -9.04 2.31 13.17
CA TYR A 28 -7.85 2.71 12.45
C TYR A 28 -8.20 3.52 11.20
N LEU A 29 -9.11 3.00 10.36
CA LEU A 29 -9.48 3.62 9.10
C LEU A 29 -10.15 5.00 9.29
N LYS A 30 -10.95 5.18 10.34
CA LYS A 30 -11.54 6.49 10.70
C LYS A 30 -10.45 7.52 11.02
N LYS A 31 -9.44 7.14 11.81
CA LYS A 31 -8.29 8.01 12.13
C LYS A 31 -7.45 8.29 10.88
N PHE A 32 -7.18 7.25 10.08
CA PHE A 32 -6.45 7.37 8.82
C PHE A 32 -7.13 8.32 7.85
N LYS A 33 -8.45 8.19 7.64
CA LYS A 33 -9.26 9.10 6.81
C LYS A 33 -9.11 10.56 7.25
N LYS A 34 -9.22 10.83 8.56
CA LYS A 34 -9.05 12.19 9.11
C LYS A 34 -7.67 12.77 8.79
N ILE A 35 -6.61 11.98 8.96
CA ILE A 35 -5.22 12.41 8.71
C ILE A 35 -4.99 12.65 7.22
N VAL A 36 -5.41 11.73 6.36
CA VAL A 36 -5.22 11.85 4.90
C VAL A 36 -5.95 13.07 4.37
N LEU A 37 -7.25 13.24 4.69
CA LEU A 37 -8.04 14.39 4.23
C LEU A 37 -7.44 15.71 4.69
N LYS A 38 -6.96 15.81 5.95
CA LYS A 38 -6.27 17.01 6.45
C LYS A 38 -5.05 17.35 5.57
N ASN A 39 -4.26 16.35 5.16
CA ASN A 39 -3.03 16.56 4.40
C ASN A 39 -3.23 16.80 2.90
N THR A 40 -4.39 16.47 2.33
CA THR A 40 -4.71 16.80 0.91
C THR A 40 -4.73 18.30 0.62
N LYS A 41 -4.79 19.15 1.65
CA LYS A 41 -4.64 20.61 1.52
C LYS A 41 -3.25 20.98 1.00
N ASN A 42 -2.20 20.26 1.42
CA ASN A 42 -0.80 20.58 1.12
C ASN A 42 -0.15 19.58 0.15
N TYR A 43 -0.65 18.34 0.10
CA TYR A 43 -0.06 17.25 -0.68
C TYR A 43 -1.05 16.67 -1.68
N LYS A 44 -0.53 16.09 -2.76
CA LYS A 44 -1.24 15.06 -3.52
C LYS A 44 -0.87 13.71 -2.95
N ILE A 45 -1.87 12.92 -2.58
CA ILE A 45 -1.67 11.65 -1.88
C ILE A 45 -2.13 10.50 -2.76
N VAL A 46 -1.30 9.47 -2.88
CA VAL A 46 -1.67 8.17 -3.42
C VAL A 46 -1.69 7.17 -2.27
N VAL A 47 -2.79 6.46 -2.08
CA VAL A 47 -2.88 5.34 -1.13
C VAL A 47 -2.93 4.03 -1.91
N VAL A 48 -1.97 3.15 -1.66
CA VAL A 48 -1.89 1.81 -2.24
C VAL A 48 -2.30 0.80 -1.17
N CYS A 49 -3.44 0.13 -1.39
CA CYS A 49 -4.03 -0.78 -0.42
C CYS A 49 -3.43 -2.18 -0.56
N GLY A 50 -3.04 -2.79 0.56
CA GLY A 50 -2.71 -4.22 0.63
C GLY A 50 -3.94 -5.13 0.68
N GLY A 51 -3.72 -6.43 0.47
CA GLY A 51 -4.80 -7.42 0.34
C GLY A 51 -5.38 -7.96 1.66
N GLY A 52 -4.64 -7.90 2.77
CA GLY A 52 -5.16 -8.27 4.09
C GLY A 52 -5.53 -9.75 4.20
N SER A 53 -6.45 -10.10 5.12
CA SER A 53 -6.93 -11.49 5.23
C SER A 53 -7.68 -11.93 4.00
N LEU A 54 -8.35 -11.01 3.29
CA LEU A 54 -9.05 -11.32 2.05
C LEU A 54 -8.12 -11.98 1.03
N ALA A 55 -6.96 -11.38 0.77
CA ALA A 55 -5.95 -11.97 -0.12
C ALA A 55 -5.45 -13.32 0.40
N ARG A 56 -5.11 -13.41 1.70
CA ARG A 56 -4.60 -14.65 2.30
C ARG A 56 -5.60 -15.80 2.19
N LYS A 57 -6.89 -15.54 2.45
CA LYS A 57 -7.97 -16.53 2.35
C LYS A 57 -8.11 -17.04 0.92
N TYR A 58 -8.15 -16.14 -0.07
CA TYR A 58 -8.26 -16.52 -1.48
C TYR A 58 -7.04 -17.26 -2.01
N ILE A 59 -5.83 -16.78 -1.70
CA ILE A 59 -4.57 -17.42 -2.10
C ILE A 59 -4.48 -18.84 -1.50
N ASN A 60 -4.80 -18.99 -0.21
CA ASN A 60 -4.75 -20.28 0.47
C ASN A 60 -5.74 -21.28 -0.14
N ALA A 61 -6.96 -20.86 -0.47
CA ALA A 61 -7.93 -21.71 -1.13
C ALA A 61 -7.41 -22.25 -2.49
N ILE A 62 -6.84 -21.38 -3.34
CA ILE A 62 -6.25 -21.79 -4.62
C ILE A 62 -5.04 -22.71 -4.40
N GLN A 63 -4.21 -22.43 -3.39
CA GLN A 63 -3.04 -23.25 -3.08
C GLN A 63 -3.42 -24.66 -2.63
N LYS A 64 -4.50 -24.82 -1.84
CA LYS A 64 -5.01 -26.14 -1.41
C LYS A 64 -5.44 -27.01 -2.58
N GLU A 65 -5.96 -26.38 -3.64
CA GLU A 65 -6.28 -27.03 -4.91
C GLU A 65 -5.08 -27.19 -5.85
N LYS A 66 -3.84 -26.98 -5.34
CA LYS A 66 -2.60 -27.02 -6.13
C LYS A 66 -2.63 -26.07 -7.35
N GLY A 67 -3.42 -25.01 -7.27
CA GLY A 67 -3.60 -24.05 -8.36
C GLY A 67 -2.35 -23.21 -8.64
N ASN A 68 -2.23 -22.74 -9.88
CA ASN A 68 -1.08 -21.99 -10.38
C ASN A 68 -0.79 -20.73 -9.54
N VAL A 69 0.48 -20.47 -9.24
CA VAL A 69 0.98 -19.27 -8.55
C VAL A 69 0.51 -17.99 -9.23
N TYR A 70 0.42 -17.97 -10.56
CA TYR A 70 -0.14 -16.85 -11.31
C TYR A 70 -1.59 -16.53 -10.89
N TYR A 71 -2.44 -17.54 -10.74
CA TYR A 71 -3.82 -17.36 -10.29
C TYR A 71 -3.90 -16.91 -8.83
N GLN A 72 -2.99 -17.40 -7.98
CA GLN A 72 -2.85 -16.91 -6.61
C GLN A 72 -2.51 -15.41 -6.60
N SER A 73 -1.57 -14.97 -7.43
CA SER A 73 -1.23 -13.54 -7.55
C SER A 73 -2.40 -12.71 -8.07
N LEU A 74 -3.15 -13.19 -9.06
CA LEU A 74 -4.35 -12.51 -9.56
C LEU A 74 -5.42 -12.37 -8.46
N ALA A 75 -5.64 -13.41 -7.65
CA ALA A 75 -6.56 -13.35 -6.51
C ALA A 75 -6.09 -12.32 -5.46
N GLY A 76 -4.80 -12.30 -5.15
CA GLY A 76 -4.19 -11.29 -4.27
C GLY A 76 -4.37 -9.87 -4.80
N ILE A 77 -4.14 -9.64 -6.09
CA ILE A 77 -4.36 -8.33 -6.74
C ILE A 77 -5.84 -7.94 -6.65
N ASN A 78 -6.77 -8.85 -6.92
CA ASN A 78 -8.20 -8.56 -6.82
C ASN A 78 -8.62 -8.21 -5.38
N ALA A 79 -8.08 -8.89 -4.37
CA ALA A 79 -8.31 -8.52 -2.98
C ALA A 79 -7.77 -7.11 -2.64
N THR A 80 -6.59 -6.73 -3.15
CA THR A 80 -6.07 -5.36 -2.96
C THR A 80 -6.97 -4.30 -3.60
N ARG A 81 -7.54 -4.61 -4.77
CA ARG A 81 -8.47 -3.74 -5.51
C ARG A 81 -9.83 -3.65 -4.82
N ALA A 82 -10.33 -4.75 -4.27
CA ALA A 82 -11.54 -4.77 -3.45
C ALA A 82 -11.37 -3.85 -2.23
N ASN A 83 -10.25 -3.96 -1.51
CA ASN A 83 -9.93 -3.07 -0.38
C ASN A 83 -9.82 -1.60 -0.82
N ALA A 84 -9.19 -1.30 -1.95
CA ALA A 84 -9.09 0.06 -2.48
C ALA A 84 -10.44 0.65 -2.87
N ARG A 85 -11.34 -0.18 -3.41
CA ARG A 85 -12.70 0.23 -3.78
C ARG A 85 -13.55 0.50 -2.54
N PHE A 86 -13.53 -0.41 -1.58
CA PHE A 86 -14.12 -0.19 -0.25
C PHE A 86 -13.62 1.10 0.38
N LEU A 87 -12.30 1.34 0.39
CA LEU A 87 -11.73 2.52 1.00
C LEU A 87 -12.13 3.80 0.25
N SER A 88 -12.31 3.74 -1.08
CA SER A 88 -12.85 4.87 -1.86
C SER A 88 -14.27 5.23 -1.40
N TYR A 89 -15.14 4.25 -1.19
CA TYR A 89 -16.48 4.47 -0.64
C TYR A 89 -16.43 4.99 0.80
N PHE A 90 -15.56 4.42 1.64
CA PHE A 90 -15.35 4.87 3.01
C PHE A 90 -14.88 6.33 3.07
N PHE A 91 -14.12 6.79 2.07
CA PHE A 91 -13.71 8.19 1.93
C PHE A 91 -14.80 9.10 1.34
N GLY A 92 -15.92 8.55 0.85
CA GLY A 92 -17.01 9.29 0.23
C GLY A 92 -16.73 9.68 -1.21
N PHE A 93 -15.91 8.91 -1.93
CA PHE A 93 -15.67 9.16 -3.34
C PHE A 93 -16.84 8.67 -4.18
N ASP A 94 -17.17 9.45 -5.21
CA ASP A 94 -18.14 9.09 -6.23
C ASP A 94 -17.70 7.79 -6.95
N PRO A 95 -18.57 6.75 -6.94
CA PRO A 95 -18.28 5.44 -7.51
C PRO A 95 -18.03 5.46 -9.03
N GLU A 96 -18.55 6.45 -9.78
CA GLU A 96 -18.40 6.52 -11.24
C GLU A 96 -16.94 6.56 -11.69
N PHE A 97 -16.07 7.09 -10.85
CA PHE A 97 -14.66 7.23 -11.17
C PHE A 97 -13.82 5.97 -10.92
N GLY A 98 -14.32 5.03 -10.11
CA GLY A 98 -13.62 3.80 -9.75
C GLY A 98 -12.20 4.00 -9.20
N ILE A 99 -11.37 2.97 -9.33
CA ILE A 99 -9.96 2.95 -8.92
C ILE A 99 -9.05 2.71 -10.14
N PRO A 100 -7.84 3.30 -10.21
CA PRO A 100 -6.95 3.08 -11.33
C PRO A 100 -6.29 1.69 -11.25
N HIS A 101 -6.27 0.97 -12.38
CA HIS A 101 -5.52 -0.28 -12.54
C HIS A 101 -4.25 -0.12 -13.39
N LYS A 102 -3.96 1.09 -13.88
CA LYS A 102 -2.75 1.38 -14.67
C LYS A 102 -2.13 2.69 -14.23
N ILE A 103 -0.80 2.79 -14.28
CA ILE A 103 -0.09 4.01 -13.87
C ILE A 103 -0.53 5.24 -14.67
N ARG A 104 -0.86 5.07 -15.96
CA ARG A 104 -1.37 6.17 -16.81
C ARG A 104 -2.69 6.75 -16.28
N VAL A 105 -3.60 5.88 -15.83
CA VAL A 105 -4.90 6.29 -15.27
C VAL A 105 -4.69 6.96 -13.91
N LEU A 106 -3.81 6.41 -13.07
CA LEU A 106 -3.42 7.03 -11.80
C LEU A 106 -2.89 8.45 -12.00
N LYS A 107 -1.98 8.66 -12.96
CA LYS A 107 -1.47 10.00 -13.32
C LYS A 107 -2.58 10.93 -13.79
N LYS A 108 -3.54 10.44 -14.59
CA LYS A 108 -4.72 11.23 -15.01
C LYS A 108 -5.58 11.65 -13.80
N TYR A 109 -5.76 10.78 -12.82
CA TYR A 109 -6.55 11.08 -11.63
C TYR A 109 -5.84 12.10 -10.74
N LEU A 110 -4.53 11.96 -10.55
CA LEU A 110 -3.72 12.93 -9.79
C LEU A 110 -3.71 14.33 -10.41
N LYS A 111 -3.93 14.48 -11.72
CA LYS A 111 -4.10 15.82 -12.33
C LYS A 111 -5.37 16.51 -11.84
N LYS A 112 -6.43 15.74 -11.57
CA LYS A 112 -7.77 16.25 -11.20
C LYS A 112 -8.05 16.22 -9.70
N ARG A 113 -7.28 15.47 -8.91
CA ARG A 113 -7.55 15.20 -7.48
C ARG A 113 -6.31 15.28 -6.63
N ASN A 114 -6.53 15.60 -5.36
CA ASN A 114 -5.49 15.59 -4.33
C ASN A 114 -5.37 14.24 -3.61
N LEU A 115 -6.28 13.28 -3.84
CA LEU A 115 -6.22 11.94 -3.30
C LEU A 115 -6.63 10.92 -4.36
N VAL A 116 -5.81 9.87 -4.53
CA VAL A 116 -6.09 8.71 -5.37
C VAL A 116 -5.86 7.44 -4.54
N ILE A 117 -6.84 6.54 -4.55
CA ILE A 117 -6.77 5.25 -3.84
C ILE A 117 -6.71 4.16 -4.90
N CYS A 118 -5.80 3.19 -4.74
CA CYS A 118 -5.64 2.07 -5.66
C CYS A 118 -5.19 0.81 -4.93
N GLY A 119 -5.34 -0.34 -5.56
CA GLY A 119 -4.70 -1.60 -5.15
C GLY A 119 -3.49 -1.88 -6.03
N GLY A 120 -3.26 -3.15 -6.34
CA GLY A 120 -2.36 -3.56 -7.42
C GLY A 120 -2.80 -2.96 -8.76
N LEU A 121 -1.84 -2.35 -9.47
CA LEU A 121 -2.06 -1.80 -10.80
C LEU A 121 -2.12 -2.92 -11.83
N GLU A 122 -0.95 -3.43 -12.23
CA GLU A 122 -0.81 -4.50 -13.20
C GLU A 122 -0.12 -5.69 -12.52
N TYR A 123 -0.31 -6.89 -13.05
CA TYR A 123 0.43 -8.06 -12.59
C TYR A 123 1.90 -7.92 -12.97
N LYS A 124 2.78 -8.25 -12.03
CA LYS A 124 4.19 -8.53 -12.25
C LYS A 124 4.59 -9.71 -11.37
N PRO A 125 5.57 -10.52 -11.81
CA PRO A 125 6.18 -11.52 -10.94
C PRO A 125 6.65 -10.90 -9.62
N ASP A 126 6.48 -11.64 -8.53
CA ASP A 126 7.01 -11.28 -7.20
C ASP A 126 6.57 -9.91 -6.66
N GLN A 127 5.37 -9.47 -7.03
CA GLN A 127 4.85 -8.16 -6.68
C GLN A 127 3.99 -8.18 -5.40
N THR A 128 4.18 -7.15 -4.58
CA THR A 128 3.42 -6.89 -3.35
C THR A 128 2.78 -5.50 -3.43
N SER A 129 1.95 -5.15 -2.45
CA SER A 129 1.47 -3.76 -2.32
C SER A 129 2.60 -2.78 -2.06
N ASP A 130 3.64 -3.19 -1.31
CA ASP A 130 4.80 -2.35 -0.99
C ASP A 130 5.65 -2.09 -2.24
N SER A 131 5.93 -3.14 -3.04
CA SER A 131 6.67 -2.96 -4.29
C SER A 131 5.86 -2.18 -5.32
N THR A 132 4.53 -2.34 -5.33
CA THR A 132 3.62 -1.48 -6.13
C THR A 132 3.73 -0.01 -5.72
N ALA A 133 3.67 0.27 -4.42
CA ALA A 133 3.76 1.64 -3.90
C ALA A 133 5.13 2.28 -4.16
N ALA A 134 6.23 1.55 -3.92
CA ALA A 134 7.57 2.01 -4.25
C ALA A 134 7.72 2.29 -5.77
N ALA A 135 7.19 1.41 -6.62
CA ALA A 135 7.22 1.57 -8.07
C ALA A 135 6.38 2.75 -8.58
N ILE A 136 5.27 3.06 -7.90
CA ILE A 136 4.48 4.28 -8.16
C ILE A 136 5.26 5.52 -7.70
N SER A 137 5.86 5.47 -6.51
CA SER A 137 6.62 6.58 -5.94
C SER A 137 7.78 6.99 -6.85
N SER A 138 8.57 6.01 -7.30
CA SER A 138 9.65 6.21 -8.25
C SER A 138 9.15 6.85 -9.56
N ARG A 139 8.05 6.35 -10.14
CA ARG A 139 7.46 6.88 -11.39
C ARG A 139 6.85 8.29 -11.27
N LEU A 140 6.62 8.76 -10.05
CA LEU A 140 6.06 10.07 -9.75
C LEU A 140 7.09 11.04 -9.16
N GLY A 141 8.32 10.61 -8.87
CA GLY A 141 9.29 11.41 -8.11
C GLY A 141 8.76 11.77 -6.71
N ALA A 142 8.00 10.87 -6.10
CA ALA A 142 7.25 11.11 -4.87
C ALA A 142 7.97 10.55 -3.64
N GLU A 143 7.65 11.10 -2.47
CA GLU A 143 8.04 10.53 -1.18
C GLU A 143 7.24 9.24 -0.92
N PHE A 144 7.93 8.19 -0.45
CA PHE A 144 7.33 6.89 -0.15
C PHE A 144 7.19 6.69 1.37
N ILE A 145 5.98 6.35 1.81
CA ILE A 145 5.67 6.03 3.21
C ILE A 145 5.09 4.62 3.27
N ASN A 146 5.70 3.73 4.04
CA ASN A 146 5.16 2.39 4.29
C ASN A 146 4.53 2.31 5.69
N LEU A 147 3.22 2.09 5.77
CA LEU A 147 2.50 1.91 7.04
C LEU A 147 2.41 0.43 7.39
N THR A 148 3.18 0.03 8.39
CA THR A 148 3.26 -1.35 8.90
C THR A 148 2.69 -1.47 10.32
N ASN A 149 2.61 -2.69 10.85
CA ASN A 149 2.14 -3.01 12.20
C ASN A 149 3.24 -3.00 13.28
N VAL A 150 4.44 -2.52 12.94
CA VAL A 150 5.56 -2.30 13.86
C VAL A 150 5.96 -0.83 13.84
N LYS A 151 6.70 -0.38 14.87
CA LYS A 151 7.14 1.03 14.99
C LYS A 151 8.00 1.50 13.81
N GLY A 152 8.71 0.59 13.15
CA GLY A 152 9.57 0.87 12.02
C GLY A 152 10.54 -0.28 11.80
N LEU A 153 11.75 0.02 11.34
CA LEU A 153 12.78 -0.98 11.10
C LEU A 153 13.47 -1.40 12.40
N TYR A 154 13.76 -2.69 12.52
CA TYR A 154 14.58 -3.26 13.58
C TYR A 154 15.71 -4.09 12.95
N ASP A 155 16.79 -4.30 13.70
CA ASP A 155 17.91 -5.15 13.29
C ASP A 155 17.52 -6.64 13.13
N LYS A 156 16.47 -7.06 13.83
CA LYS A 156 15.85 -8.40 13.76
C LYS A 156 14.36 -8.30 14.11
N ASP A 157 13.60 -9.39 13.91
CA ASP A 157 12.15 -9.39 14.15
C ASP A 157 11.82 -9.11 15.64
N PRO A 158 11.20 -7.96 15.96
CA PRO A 158 10.90 -7.58 17.34
C PRO A 158 9.82 -8.45 17.99
N LYS A 159 9.06 -9.23 17.20
CA LYS A 159 8.08 -10.20 17.74
C LYS A 159 8.74 -11.50 18.18
N LYS A 160 9.91 -11.83 17.62
CA LYS A 160 10.65 -13.06 17.94
C LYS A 160 11.76 -12.82 18.96
N PHE A 161 12.38 -11.65 18.92
CA PHE A 161 13.55 -11.35 19.74
C PHE A 161 13.31 -10.13 20.63
N LYS A 162 13.28 -10.35 21.94
CA LYS A 162 13.12 -9.27 22.94
C LYS A 162 14.23 -8.22 22.89
N ASN A 163 15.43 -8.59 22.41
CA ASN A 163 16.58 -7.69 22.28
C ASN A 163 16.70 -7.03 20.88
N ALA A 164 15.62 -6.99 20.09
CA ALA A 164 15.60 -6.29 18.82
C ALA A 164 15.83 -4.79 19.01
N LYS A 165 16.76 -4.22 18.24
CA LYS A 165 17.14 -2.80 18.30
C LYS A 165 16.44 -2.02 17.19
N PHE A 166 15.77 -0.94 17.58
CA PHE A 166 15.10 -0.04 16.65
C PHE A 166 16.14 0.73 15.82
N ILE A 167 15.92 0.77 14.49
CA ILE A 167 16.76 1.49 13.54
C ILE A 167 15.96 2.71 13.06
N SER A 168 16.30 3.89 13.58
CA SER A 168 15.59 5.14 13.25
C SER A 168 15.94 5.69 11.86
N LYS A 169 17.16 5.42 11.36
CA LYS A 169 17.64 5.84 10.05
C LYS A 169 18.69 4.86 9.53
N ILE A 170 18.66 4.59 8.24
CA ILE A 170 19.62 3.72 7.55
C ILE A 170 19.78 4.18 6.09
N SER A 171 20.95 3.93 5.49
CA SER A 171 21.14 4.11 4.05
C SER A 171 20.47 2.96 3.27
N TRP A 172 20.15 3.20 2.00
CA TRP A 172 19.63 2.13 1.13
C TRP A 172 20.58 0.95 1.04
N GLU A 173 21.89 1.20 0.93
CA GLU A 173 22.90 0.15 0.85
C GLU A 173 22.90 -0.76 2.08
N ASN A 174 22.88 -0.18 3.28
CA ASN A 174 22.86 -0.94 4.52
C ASN A 174 21.53 -1.65 4.72
N PHE A 175 20.41 -1.03 4.34
CA PHE A 175 19.10 -1.69 4.35
C PHE A 175 19.10 -2.91 3.43
N ASN A 176 19.62 -2.76 2.20
CA ASN A 176 19.71 -3.83 1.21
C ASN A 176 20.56 -5.01 1.72
N LYS A 177 21.71 -4.74 2.36
CA LYS A 177 22.55 -5.77 2.98
C LYS A 177 21.83 -6.57 4.08
N ILE A 178 20.90 -5.95 4.80
CA ILE A 178 20.09 -6.63 5.83
C ILE A 178 19.05 -7.53 5.16
N ILE A 179 18.26 -6.99 4.22
CA ILE A 179 17.15 -7.73 3.60
C ILE A 179 17.60 -8.89 2.71
N GLN A 180 18.77 -8.81 2.06
CA GLN A 180 19.31 -9.90 1.23
C GLN A 180 19.60 -11.17 2.04
N LYS A 181 19.78 -11.06 3.36
CA LYS A 181 19.99 -12.21 4.25
C LYS A 181 18.69 -12.88 4.69
N ILE A 182 17.55 -12.27 4.38
CA ILE A 182 16.22 -12.72 4.81
C ILE A 182 15.54 -13.44 3.64
N LYS A 183 15.23 -14.73 3.81
CA LYS A 183 14.39 -15.45 2.84
C LYS A 183 12.98 -14.85 2.83
N TYR A 184 12.50 -14.49 1.64
CA TYR A 184 11.17 -13.91 1.44
C TYR A 184 10.44 -14.63 0.31
N LYS A 185 9.12 -14.81 0.46
CA LYS A 185 8.21 -15.28 -0.59
C LYS A 185 7.07 -14.26 -0.72
N PRO A 186 6.88 -13.65 -1.90
CA PRO A 186 5.84 -12.66 -2.17
C PRO A 186 4.42 -13.20 -2.10
#